data_AF-A0A523JUQ9-F1
#
_entry.id   AF-A0A523JUQ9-F1
#
_cell.length_a   1.000
_cell.length_b   1.000
_cell.length_c   1.000
_cell.angle_alpha   90.00
_cell.angle_beta   90.00
_cell.angle_gamma   90.00
#
_symmetry.space_group_name_H-M   'P 1'
#
loop_
_entity.id
_entity.type
_entity.pdbx_description
1 polymer ?
#
loop_
_entity_poly.entity_id
_entity_poly.type
_entity_poly.pdbx_seq_one_letter_code
_entity_poly.pdbx_strand_id
1 'polypeptide(L)'
;LAAVLVPFPSAVDDHQNLNAKWLVRAGAAVLLPETNLSADSLAALILRFSGDRQSLLEMAGRARALAAPGACGKVVRACLGAIADDGPGDSADRRKGTP
;
A
#
# COMPACT_ATOMS: atom_id res chain seq x y z
N LEU A 1 1.78 13.05 -2.07
CA LEU A 1 3.06 13.79 -2.18
C LEU A 1 3.97 13.01 -3.13
N ALA A 2 4.96 13.66 -3.74
CA ALA A 2 6.08 12.95 -4.37
C ALA A 2 6.97 12.36 -3.28
N ALA A 3 7.55 11.18 -3.50
CA ALA A 3 8.36 10.49 -2.50
C ALA A 3 9.54 9.75 -3.13
N VAL A 4 10.65 9.71 -2.40
CA VAL A 4 11.74 8.74 -2.60
C VAL A 4 11.57 7.68 -1.54
N LEU A 5 11.41 6.42 -1.96
CA LEU A 5 11.18 5.28 -1.09
C LEU A 5 12.47 4.49 -0.98
N VAL A 6 12.90 4.24 0.26
CA VAL A 6 14.07 3.42 0.58
C VAL A 6 13.59 2.20 1.38
N PRO A 7 13.19 1.10 0.71
CA PRO A 7 12.78 -0.12 1.41
C PRO A 7 13.94 -0.74 2.17
N PHE A 8 13.65 -1.16 3.40
CA PHE A 8 14.59 -1.93 4.21
C PHE A 8 14.69 -3.37 3.66
N PRO A 9 15.89 -3.86 3.31
CA PRO A 9 16.09 -5.12 2.58
C PRO A 9 15.85 -6.37 3.44
N SER A 10 15.98 -6.28 4.76
CA SER A 10 15.80 -7.42 5.67
C SER A 10 14.36 -7.58 6.19
N ALA A 11 13.38 -6.95 5.53
CA ALA A 11 11.97 -7.21 5.81
C ALA A 11 11.63 -8.64 5.35
N VAL A 12 11.07 -9.44 6.26
CA VAL A 12 10.90 -10.91 6.17
C VAL A 12 10.27 -11.39 4.85
N ASP A 13 9.49 -10.56 4.15
CA ASP A 13 8.73 -10.95 2.95
C ASP A 13 8.90 -10.03 1.72
N ASP A 14 9.93 -9.17 1.63
CA ASP A 14 10.11 -8.17 0.53
C ASP A 14 8.89 -7.21 0.34
N HIS A 15 7.97 -7.18 1.31
CA HIS A 15 6.71 -6.45 1.22
C HIS A 15 6.89 -4.93 1.02
N GLN A 16 7.93 -4.34 1.63
CA GLN A 16 8.20 -2.91 1.45
C GLN A 16 8.55 -2.57 0.00
N ASN A 17 9.25 -3.48 -0.68
CA ASN A 17 9.68 -3.32 -2.06
C ASN A 17 8.49 -3.47 -3.01
N LEU A 18 7.59 -4.42 -2.73
CA LEU A 18 6.32 -4.57 -3.44
C LEU A 18 5.44 -3.32 -3.30
N ASN A 19 5.30 -2.80 -2.08
CA ASN A 19 4.56 -1.56 -1.81
C ASN A 19 5.16 -0.36 -2.56
N ALA A 20 6.49 -0.24 -2.59
CA ALA A 20 7.16 0.83 -3.32
C ALA A 20 6.99 0.69 -4.85
N LYS A 21 7.12 -0.53 -5.39
CA LYS A 21 6.94 -0.83 -6.82
C LYS A 21 5.54 -0.45 -7.30
N TRP A 22 4.50 -0.58 -6.48
CA TRP A 22 3.15 -0.17 -6.84
C TRP A 22 3.06 1.33 -7.17
N LEU A 23 3.66 2.20 -6.33
CA LEU A 23 3.72 3.64 -6.58
C LEU A 23 4.65 4.00 -7.75
N VAL A 24 5.80 3.34 -7.84
CA VAL A 24 6.82 3.62 -8.88
C VAL A 24 6.29 3.29 -10.27
N ARG A 25 5.59 2.17 -10.44
CA ARG A 25 4.97 1.77 -11.72
C ARG A 25 3.97 2.81 -12.23
N ALA A 26 3.30 3.50 -11.34
CA ALA A 26 2.38 4.59 -11.66
C ALA A 26 3.08 5.96 -11.77
N GLY A 27 4.42 6.01 -11.71
CA GLY A 27 5.20 7.25 -11.74
C GLY A 27 4.95 8.17 -10.54
N ALA A 28 4.44 7.63 -9.43
CA ALA A 28 4.05 8.36 -8.23
C ALA A 28 5.15 8.46 -7.16
N ALA A 29 6.24 7.71 -7.33
CA ALA A 29 7.41 7.73 -6.44
C ALA A 29 8.68 7.27 -7.18
N VAL A 30 9.84 7.55 -6.60
CA VAL A 30 11.13 6.95 -6.96
C VAL A 30 11.50 5.88 -5.94
N LEU A 31 12.07 4.79 -6.41
CA LEU A 31 12.64 3.74 -5.56
C LEU A 31 14.16 3.89 -5.52
N LEU A 32 14.72 4.01 -4.32
CA LEU A 32 16.15 3.96 -4.05
C LEU A 32 16.40 2.82 -3.06
N PRO A 33 16.73 1.61 -3.52
CA PRO A 33 17.03 0.49 -2.62
C PRO A 33 18.13 0.86 -1.63
N GLU A 34 18.04 0.40 -0.38
CA GLU A 34 19.05 0.73 0.65
C GLU A 34 20.46 0.27 0.26
N THR A 35 20.59 -0.83 -0.46
CA THR A 35 21.87 -1.30 -1.03
C THR A 35 22.53 -0.30 -1.97
N ASN A 36 21.74 0.62 -2.53
CA ASN A 36 22.17 1.66 -3.46
C ASN A 36 22.11 3.06 -2.81
N LEU A 37 21.73 3.14 -1.53
CA LEU A 37 21.69 4.39 -0.78
C LEU A 37 23.11 4.77 -0.34
N SER A 38 23.57 5.91 -0.83
CA SER A 38 24.78 6.58 -0.39
C SER A 38 24.50 8.08 -0.29
N ALA A 39 25.42 8.82 0.35
CA ALA A 39 25.34 10.27 0.38
C ALA A 39 25.27 10.86 -1.04
N ASP A 40 26.08 10.34 -1.96
CA ASP A 40 26.13 10.79 -3.36
C ASP A 40 24.84 10.46 -4.12
N SER A 41 24.29 9.25 -3.96
CA SER A 41 23.07 8.87 -4.67
C SER A 41 21.85 9.66 -4.19
N LEU A 42 21.79 9.95 -2.89
CA LEU A 42 20.76 10.80 -2.30
C LEU A 42 20.93 12.26 -2.74
N ALA A 43 22.15 12.80 -2.69
CA ALA A 43 22.44 14.17 -3.13
C ALA A 43 22.08 14.38 -4.61
N ALA A 44 22.42 13.42 -5.47
CA ALA A 44 22.08 13.46 -6.89
C ALA A 44 20.56 13.53 -7.12
N LEU A 45 19.77 12.75 -6.37
CA LEU A 45 18.31 12.82 -6.44
C LEU A 45 17.76 14.16 -5.96
N ILE A 46 18.27 14.68 -4.83
CA ILE A 46 17.85 15.97 -4.29
C ILE A 46 18.14 17.09 -5.30
N LEU A 47 19.36 17.14 -5.86
CA LEU A 47 19.75 18.15 -6.84
C LEU A 47 18.90 18.06 -8.11
N ARG A 48 18.68 16.85 -8.63
CA ARG A 48 17.81 16.61 -9.79
C ARG A 48 16.41 17.20 -9.56
N PHE A 49 15.78 16.90 -8.43
CA PHE A 49 14.42 17.36 -8.14
C PHE A 49 14.34 18.82 -7.69
N SER A 50 15.41 19.37 -7.13
CA SER A 50 15.50 20.80 -6.80
C SER A 50 15.50 21.67 -8.07
N GLY A 51 16.09 21.16 -9.16
CA GLY A 51 16.05 21.79 -10.47
C GLY A 51 14.78 21.54 -11.29
N ASP A 52 13.89 20.64 -10.83
CA ASP A 52 12.72 20.19 -11.58
C ASP A 52 11.47 20.09 -10.70
N ARG A 53 10.96 21.27 -10.34
CA ARG A 53 9.74 21.43 -9.53
C ARG A 53 8.51 20.82 -10.22
N GLN A 54 8.46 20.86 -11.55
CA GLN A 54 7.32 20.40 -12.34
C GLN A 54 7.18 18.88 -12.25
N SER A 55 8.27 18.13 -12.44
CA SER A 55 8.26 16.68 -12.26
C SER A 55 7.80 16.25 -10.86
N LEU A 56 8.17 17.00 -9.81
CA LEU A 56 7.68 16.76 -8.45
C LEU A 56 6.17 16.97 -8.32
N LEU A 57 5.60 18.00 -8.94
CA LEU A 57 4.15 18.26 -8.92
C LEU A 57 3.39 17.14 -9.64
N GLU A 58 3.88 16.72 -10.80
CA GLU A 58 3.26 15.63 -11.57
C GLU A 58 3.32 14.30 -10.82
N MET A 59 4.47 13.98 -10.22
CA MET A 59 4.63 12.80 -9.37
C MET A 59 3.67 12.84 -8.17
N ALA A 60 3.55 14.00 -7.52
CA ALA A 60 2.59 14.19 -6.43
C ALA A 60 1.13 14.06 -6.87
N GLY A 61 0.80 14.52 -8.08
CA GLY A 61 -0.51 14.36 -8.71
C GLY A 61 -0.85 12.89 -8.96
N ARG A 62 0.09 12.13 -9.53
CA ARG A 62 -0.05 10.68 -9.73
C ARG A 62 -0.21 9.94 -8.39
N ALA A 63 0.57 10.31 -7.37
CA ALA A 63 0.41 9.75 -6.03
C ALA A 63 -0.98 10.03 -5.44
N ARG A 64 -1.52 11.23 -5.65
CA ARG A 64 -2.88 11.57 -5.21
C ARG A 64 -3.94 10.77 -5.96
N ALA A 65 -3.76 10.53 -7.26
CA ALA A 65 -4.70 9.74 -8.05
C ALA A 65 -4.81 8.27 -7.61
N LEU A 66 -3.73 7.72 -7.02
CA LEU A 66 -3.72 6.37 -6.44
C LEU A 66 -4.38 6.28 -5.07
N ALA A 67 -4.72 7.40 -4.44
CA ALA A 67 -5.33 7.39 -3.13
C ALA A 67 -6.68 6.63 -3.16
N ALA A 68 -6.94 5.84 -2.12
CA ALA A 68 -8.20 5.13 -1.93
C ALA A 68 -9.02 5.77 -0.79
N PRO A 69 -9.60 6.98 -0.99
CA PRO A 69 -10.41 7.60 0.05
C PRO A 69 -11.58 6.69 0.43
N GLY A 70 -11.86 6.60 1.72
CA GLY A 70 -12.92 5.73 2.24
C GLY A 70 -12.58 4.23 2.28
N ALA A 71 -11.33 3.83 2.02
CA ALA A 71 -10.91 2.42 2.14
C ALA A 71 -11.26 1.81 3.50
N CYS A 72 -11.00 2.52 4.60
CA CYS A 72 -11.38 2.07 5.94
C CYS A 72 -12.88 1.77 6.05
N GLY A 73 -13.74 2.67 5.57
CA GLY A 73 -15.20 2.44 5.58
C GLY A 73 -15.64 1.26 4.71
N LYS A 74 -14.95 0.98 3.60
CA LYS A 74 -15.19 -0.22 2.78
C LYS A 74 -14.84 -1.49 3.56
N VAL A 75 -13.69 -1.49 4.23
CA VAL A 75 -13.25 -2.61 5.08
C VAL A 75 -14.25 -2.85 6.21
N VAL A 76 -14.66 -1.81 6.93
CA VAL A 76 -15.64 -1.92 8.03
C VAL A 76 -16.96 -2.52 7.53
N ARG A 77 -17.49 -2.05 6.39
CA ARG A 77 -18.72 -2.62 5.82
C ARG A 77 -18.57 -4.09 5.45
N ALA A 78 -17.43 -4.49 4.88
CA ALA A 78 -17.16 -5.88 4.55
C ALA A 78 -17.13 -6.77 5.80
N CYS A 79 -16.46 -6.32 6.87
CA CYS A 79 -16.41 -7.04 8.14
C CYS A 79 -17.81 -7.17 8.77
N LEU A 80 -18.61 -6.10 8.80
CA LEU A 80 -19.97 -6.14 9.34
C LEU A 80 -20.90 -7.03 8.52
N GLY A 81 -20.77 -7.03 7.19
CA GLY A 81 -21.52 -7.94 6.32
C GLY A 81 -21.22 -9.42 6.61
N ALA A 82 -19.94 -9.77 6.72
CA ALA A 82 -19.52 -11.14 7.02
C ALA A 82 -20.09 -11.65 8.37
N ILE A 83 -20.18 -10.78 9.39
CA ILE A 83 -20.74 -11.14 10.70
C ILE A 83 -22.28 -11.25 10.64
N ALA A 84 -22.95 -10.44 9.82
CA ALA A 84 -24.40 -10.48 9.67
C ALA A 84 -24.88 -11.72 8.90
N ASP A 85 -24.09 -12.16 7.91
CA ASP A 85 -24.33 -13.42 7.17
C ASP A 85 -24.07 -14.67 8.04
N ASP A 86 -23.32 -14.53 9.14
CA ASP A 86 -23.08 -15.55 10.18
C ASP A 86 -24.10 -15.49 11.36
N GLY A 87 -25.18 -14.69 11.24
CA GLY A 87 -26.28 -14.65 12.22
C GLY A 87 -27.08 -15.97 12.30
N PRO A 88 -27.71 -16.31 13.44
CA PRO A 88 -27.91 -17.68 13.90
C PRO A 88 -28.92 -18.47 13.03
N GLY A 89 -28.39 -19.22 12.07
CA GLY A 89 -29.09 -20.29 11.37
C GLY A 89 -29.00 -21.61 12.13
N ASP A 90 -30.06 -21.89 12.90
CA ASP A 90 -30.60 -23.24 13.12
C ASP A 90 -29.87 -24.20 14.08
N SER A 91 -30.07 -23.98 15.39
CA SER A 91 -29.84 -24.99 16.44
C SER A 91 -31.00 -26.00 16.58
N ALA A 92 -31.89 -26.13 15.60
CA ALA A 92 -33.12 -26.90 15.73
C ALA A 92 -33.24 -28.15 14.85
N ASP A 93 -32.18 -28.71 14.26
CA ASP A 93 -32.32 -30.08 13.70
C ASP A 93 -30.98 -30.82 13.52
N ARG A 94 -30.54 -31.56 14.56
CA ARG A 94 -29.74 -32.80 14.40
C ARG A 94 -29.63 -33.65 15.68
N ARG A 95 -30.70 -33.66 16.49
CA ARG A 95 -31.00 -34.73 17.45
C ARG A 95 -32.08 -35.65 16.90
N LYS A 96 -31.72 -36.54 15.98
CA LYS A 96 -32.38 -37.82 15.71
C LYS A 96 -31.22 -38.78 15.46
N GLY A 97 -30.90 -39.71 16.36
CA GLY A 97 -31.75 -40.79 16.78
C GLY A 97 -31.01 -42.06 16.38
N THR A 98 -30.66 -42.84 17.40
CA THR A 98 -30.00 -44.15 17.47
C THR A 98 -30.51 -45.20 16.45
N PRO A 99 -29.84 -46.37 16.26
CA PRO A 99 -29.31 -47.28 17.28
C PRO A 99 -27.78 -47.31 17.42
#